data_AF-A0A0H4K6Z8-F1
#
_entry.id   AF-A0A0H4K6Z8-F1
#
_cell.length_a   1.000
_cell.length_b   1.000
_cell.length_c   1.000
_cell.angle_alpha   90.00
_cell.angle_beta   90.00
_cell.angle_gamma   90.00
#
_symmetry.space_group_name_H-M   'P 1'
#
loop_
_entity.id
_entity.type
_entity.pdbx_description
1 polymer ?
#
loop_
_entity_poly.entity_id
_entity_poly.type
_entity_poly.pdbx_seq_one_letter_code
_entity_poly.pdbx_strand_id
1 'polypeptide(L)' 'TTIVPIDSGETNLLRVINAALNQPLFFTIANHKFTVVGADASYLKPFTTSVIMLGPGQTTDVLISGDQ' A
#
# COMPACT_ATOMS: atom_id res chain seq x y z
N THR A 1 2.84 -2.96 18.49
CA THR A 1 2.25 -3.36 17.20
C THR A 1 1.16 -2.37 16.85
N THR A 2 1.09 -1.92 15.60
CA THR A 2 0.01 -1.05 15.11
C THR A 2 -1.07 -1.93 14.50
N ILE A 3 -2.34 -1.64 14.80
CA ILE A 3 -3.51 -2.34 14.26
C ILE A 3 -4.27 -1.37 13.38
N VAL A 4 -4.61 -1.78 12.17
CA VAL A 4 -5.45 -1.03 11.23
C VAL A 4 -6.71 -1.86 11.01
N PRO A 5 -7.88 -1.46 11.56
CA PRO A 5 -9.12 -2.20 11.37
C PRO A 5 -9.64 -2.06 9.94
N ILE A 6 -10.27 -3.11 9.42
CA ILE A 6 -10.95 -3.15 8.13
C ILE A 6 -12.21 -4.00 8.30
N ASP A 7 -13.34 -3.51 7.78
CA ASP A 7 -14.57 -4.29 7.75
C ASP A 7 -14.58 -5.25 6.55
N SER A 8 -15.23 -6.41 6.70
CA SER A 8 -15.35 -7.38 5.61
C SER A 8 -16.12 -6.78 4.43
N GLY A 9 -15.56 -6.92 3.23
CA GLY A 9 -16.09 -6.33 2.00
C GLY A 9 -15.81 -4.83 1.83
N GLU A 10 -15.28 -4.14 2.84
CA GLU A 10 -14.93 -2.72 2.73
C GLU A 10 -13.64 -2.56 1.90
N THR A 11 -13.59 -1.53 1.07
CA THR A 11 -12.37 -1.14 0.35
C THR A 11 -11.81 0.15 0.92
N ASN A 12 -10.58 0.08 1.41
CA ASN A 12 -9.88 1.16 2.09
C ASN A 12 -8.69 1.65 1.26
N LEU A 13 -8.44 2.96 1.35
CA LEU A 13 -7.24 3.59 0.80
C LEU A 13 -6.14 3.61 1.86
N LEU A 14 -5.08 2.82 1.63
CA LEU A 14 -3.89 2.81 2.46
C LEU A 14 -2.78 3.65 1.80
N ARG A 15 -2.26 4.63 2.53
CA ARG A 15 -1.13 5.45 2.10
C ARG A 15 0.16 4.92 2.73
N VAL A 16 0.98 4.27 1.93
CA VAL A 16 2.24 3.67 2.37
C VAL A 16 3.36 4.68 2.17
N ILE A 17 4.10 4.99 3.24
CA ILE A 17 5.19 5.98 3.24
C ILE A 17 6.43 5.30 3.79
N ASN A 18 7.52 5.32 3.02
CA ASN A 18 8.82 4.91 3.56
C ASN A 18 9.49 6.11 4.23
N ALA A 19 9.39 6.16 5.56
CA ALA A 19 10.05 7.18 6.39
C ALA A 19 11.46 6.77 6.87
N ALA A 20 12.06 5.71 6.32
CA ALA A 20 13.43 5.32 6.64
C ALA A 20 14.47 6.27 6.02
N LEU A 21 15.69 6.26 6.57
CA LEU A 21 16.74 7.18 6.13
C LEU A 21 17.42 6.74 4.82
N ASN A 22 17.79 5.46 4.70
CA ASN A 22 18.76 5.01 3.68
C ASN A 22 18.38 3.71 2.94
N GLN A 23 17.31 3.03 3.34
CA GLN A 23 17.01 1.70 2.82
C GLN A 23 15.66 1.66 2.08
N PRO A 24 15.60 0.99 0.92
CA PRO A 24 14.34 0.63 0.34
C PRO A 24 13.65 -0.43 1.21
N LEU A 25 12.33 -0.34 1.32
CA LEU A 25 11.51 -1.27 2.07
C LEU A 25 10.50 -1.94 1.15
N PHE A 26 10.26 -3.22 1.39
CA PHE A 26 9.21 -4.00 0.73
C PHE A 26 8.00 -4.08 1.65
N PHE A 27 6.83 -3.79 1.10
CA PHE A 27 5.55 -3.85 1.81
C PHE A 27 4.63 -4.88 1.17
N THR A 28 4.06 -5.76 1.99
CA THR A 28 3.10 -6.78 1.61
C THR A 28 2.10 -7.01 2.74
N ILE A 29 0.91 -7.51 2.41
CA ILE A 29 -0.12 -7.87 3.37
C ILE A 29 -0.46 -9.33 3.10
N ALA A 30 -0.34 -10.17 4.12
CA ALA A 30 -0.60 -11.60 3.98
C ALA A 30 -2.03 -11.84 3.46
N ASN A 31 -2.15 -12.75 2.50
CA ASN A 31 -3.39 -13.13 1.82
C ASN A 31 -4.14 -12.00 1.10
N HIS A 32 -3.56 -10.81 0.93
CA HIS A 32 -4.20 -9.71 0.22
C HIS A 32 -3.36 -9.26 -0.98
N LYS A 33 -4.03 -9.08 -2.11
CA LYS A 33 -3.54 -8.21 -3.18
C LYS A 33 -4.14 -6.83 -3.00
N PHE A 34 -3.47 -5.82 -3.54
CA PHE A 34 -3.92 -4.45 -3.50
C PHE A 34 -3.68 -3.76 -4.85
N THR A 35 -4.46 -2.73 -5.13
CA THR A 35 -4.38 -1.97 -6.38
C THR A 35 -3.67 -0.66 -6.13
N VAL A 36 -2.53 -0.45 -6.77
CA VAL A 36 -1.81 0.82 -6.74
C VAL A 36 -2.54 1.82 -7.60
N VAL A 37 -2.87 2.99 -7.04
CA VAL A 37 -3.61 4.06 -7.74
C VAL A 37 -2.84 5.38 -7.81
N GLY A 38 -1.79 5.54 -7.00
CA GLY A 38 -0.95 6.72 -7.02
C GLY A 38 0.44 6.48 -6.43
N ALA A 39 1.39 7.32 -6.81
CA ALA A 39 2.73 7.38 -6.22
C ALA A 39 3.22 8.82 -6.23
N ASP A 40 3.91 9.23 -5.16
CA ASP A 40 4.49 10.57 -5.01
C ASP A 40 3.52 11.70 -5.39
N ALA A 41 2.32 11.64 -4.78
CA ALA A 41 1.19 12.55 -4.99
C ALA A 41 0.65 12.64 -6.44
N SER A 42 1.06 11.71 -7.32
CA SER A 42 0.61 11.63 -8.71
C SER A 42 -0.25 10.38 -8.93
N TYR A 43 -1.35 10.54 -9.66
CA TYR A 43 -2.18 9.40 -10.06
C TYR A 43 -1.48 8.53 -11.10
N LEU A 44 -1.63 7.22 -10.96
CA LEU A 44 -1.11 6.23 -11.88
C LEU A 44 -2.25 5.50 -12.58
N LYS A 45 -1.94 4.87 -13.71
CA LYS A 45 -2.84 3.86 -14.28
C LYS A 45 -2.94 2.72 -13.27
N PRO A 46 -4.14 2.35 -12.79
CA PRO A 46 -4.26 1.35 -11.74
C PRO A 46 -3.69 -0.01 -12.14
N PHE A 47 -2.98 -0.66 -11.21
CA PHE A 47 -2.48 -2.02 -11.39
C PHE A 47 -2.47 -2.77 -10.05
N THR A 48 -2.72 -4.08 -10.10
CA THR A 48 -2.83 -4.93 -8.92
C THR A 48 -1.53 -5.68 -8.67
N THR A 49 -1.07 -5.70 -7.41
CA THR A 49 0.14 -6.41 -6.98
C THR A 49 -0.05 -6.93 -5.54
N SER A 50 0.80 -7.86 -5.10
CA SER A 50 0.89 -8.32 -3.71
C SER A 50 2.05 -7.67 -2.94
N VAL A 51 2.94 -6.97 -3.64
CA VAL A 51 4.14 -6.34 -3.07
C VAL A 51 4.45 -5.04 -3.79
N ILE A 52 4.92 -4.07 -3.01
CA ILE A 52 5.55 -2.84 -3.51
C ILE A 52 6.90 -2.64 -2.83
N MET A 53 7.82 -2.00 -3.54
CA MET A 53 9.10 -1.52 -3.01
C MET A 53 9.02 0.01 -2.98
N LEU A 54 9.38 0.61 -1.85
CA LEU A 54 9.47 2.07 -1.71
C LEU A 54 10.90 2.44 -1.33
N GLY A 55 11.51 3.39 -2.04
CA GLY A 55 12.73 4.06 -1.61
C GLY A 55 12.48 5.04 -0.45
N PRO A 56 13.53 5.48 0.27
CA PRO A 56 13.41 6.51 1.31
C PRO A 56 12.66 7.76 0.81
N GLY A 57 11.64 8.19 1.55
CA GLY A 57 10.83 9.37 1.25
C GLY A 57 9.73 9.17 0.21
N GLN A 58 9.68 8.02 -0.47
CA GLN A 58 8.61 7.74 -1.45
C GLN A 58 7.29 7.38 -0.78
N THR A 59 6.22 7.67 -1.52
CA THR A 59 4.84 7.40 -1.12
C THR A 59 4.10 6.59 -2.18
N THR A 60 3.21 5.69 -1.77
CA THR A 60 2.37 4.92 -2.67
C THR A 60 0.98 4.77 -2.07
N ASP A 61 -0.03 5.09 -2.88
CA ASP A 61 -1.44 4.97 -2.54
C ASP A 61 -1.98 3.65 -3.08
N VAL A 62 -2.48 2.79 -2.17
CA VAL A 62 -3.00 1.47 -2.52
C VAL A 62 -4.42 1.26 -2.01
N LEU A 63 -5.28 0.68 -2.83
CA LEU A 63 -6.61 0.22 -2.44
C LEU A 63 -6.53 -1.25 -2.01
N ILE A 64 -7.04 -1.55 -0.82
CA ILE A 64 -7.16 -2.90 -0.28
C ILE A 64 -8.62 -3.19 0.08
N SER A 65 -9.08 -4.40 -0.18
CA SER A 65 -10.41 -4.87 0.18
C SER A 65 -10.33 -5.96 1.24
N GLY A 66 -11.21 -5.93 2.25
CA GLY A 66 -11.31 -7.00 3.25
C GLY A 66 -12.03 -8.22 2.70
N ASP A 67 -11.38 -8.97 1.80
CA ASP A 67 -11.98 -10.06 1.02
C ASP A 67 -11.66 -11.47 1.54
N GLN A 68 -11.04 -11.56 2.72
CA GLN A 68 -10.68 -12.80 3.41
C GLN A 68 -11.65 -13.17 4.53
#